data_AF-A0A3B3QIW5-F1
#
_entry.id   AF-A0A3B3QIW5-F1
#
_cell.length_a   1.000
_cell.length_b   1.000
_cell.length_c   1.000
_cell.angle_alpha   90.00
_cell.angle_beta   90.00
_cell.angle_gamma   90.00
#
_symmetry.space_group_name_H-M   'P 1'
#
loop_
_entity.id
_entity.type
_entity.pdbx_description
1 polymer ?
#
loop_
_entity_poly.entity_id
_entity_poly.type
_entity_poly.pdbx_seq_one_letter_code
_entity_poly.pdbx_strand_id
1 'polypeptide(L)'
;MSQFGTGMSKSTSTTDERPKWDNKVQYLLTCIGFAVGLGNVWRFPYLCQIYGGGAFLIPYLIALVFEGLPLLYLELAIGQKLRSGSIGVWNSISPYLGGVGVASLVVSFLVGLFYNTILAWVLWYLFNSFQEPLPWKYCPLKSDLTGYVEECVESTPVNYFWYRETLNITANIEINGSLQWQMVVCLASAWCVVYLCFIRGIETIGKAVYVTATFPYLVLTIFLVQALTLPGATVGLRYLFTPDWETLKNPKVWLDAATQIFFSLSLAFGGLIAFSSYNPPKNILALTNEFDIGDTNITLENYDKWFEYLNSTNPDRVLSLNLKHCDIQTFLDQSASGTGLAFIVFTEAVIEMPASQVWAVLFFIMLFSLGLSSMFGNLEGVLAPLQDLHMVPKWMPKEILTGLICLVSFAIGLIFTMGSGNYWLEIFNSYVGSLPLLVIAFFEIVAVVYVYGMKRYLFTALLALSLSSHSCCWSCLWLMWRSRLPECQSTRHGTRTTYVLVSSSFRTTSMHVHKANM
;
A
#
# COMPACT_ATOMS: atom_id res chain seq x y z
N MET A 1 25.41 56.28 33.19
CA MET A 1 24.68 56.47 31.92
C MET A 1 25.57 55.90 30.81
N SER A 2 25.03 54.95 30.01
CA SER A 2 25.59 54.26 28.81
C SER A 2 26.94 53.52 28.95
N GLN A 3 27.00 52.18 29.10
CA GLN A 3 26.88 51.13 28.06
C GLN A 3 27.71 51.35 26.78
N PHE A 4 28.73 50.50 26.55
CA PHE A 4 29.04 49.95 25.23
C PHE A 4 29.59 48.53 25.39
N GLY A 5 28.86 47.58 24.80
CA GLY A 5 29.07 46.14 24.92
C GLY A 5 30.11 45.59 23.96
N THR A 6 30.71 44.49 24.41
CA THR A 6 31.55 43.55 23.67
C THR A 6 30.76 42.88 22.54
N GLY A 7 31.22 43.07 21.30
CA GLY A 7 30.78 42.29 20.14
C GLY A 7 31.40 40.89 20.17
N MET A 8 30.63 39.91 20.63
CA MET A 8 30.95 38.49 20.42
C MET A 8 30.08 38.00 19.27
N SER A 9 30.70 37.72 18.12
CA SER A 9 30.03 37.16 16.96
C SER A 9 29.41 35.82 17.33
N LYS A 10 28.08 35.71 17.29
CA LYS A 10 27.40 34.41 17.26
C LYS A 10 27.78 33.72 15.94
N SER A 11 28.74 32.80 16.00
CA SER A 11 28.85 31.73 15.03
C SER A 11 27.63 30.83 15.21
N THR A 12 26.55 31.09 14.48
CA THR A 12 25.46 30.13 14.32
C THR A 12 26.03 28.88 13.67
N SER A 13 26.23 27.82 14.45
CA SER A 13 26.37 26.47 13.92
C SER A 13 25.10 26.15 13.15
N THR A 14 25.19 26.10 11.82
CA THR A 14 24.16 25.55 10.95
C THR A 14 24.07 24.05 11.22
N THR A 15 23.37 23.67 12.29
CA THR A 15 22.79 22.34 12.38
C THR A 15 21.78 22.25 11.25
N ASP A 16 22.02 21.38 10.26
CA ASP A 16 21.10 21.11 9.15
C ASP A 16 19.71 20.77 9.71
N GLU A 17 18.83 21.77 9.80
CA GLU A 17 17.45 21.54 10.23
C GLU A 17 16.76 20.74 9.14
N ARG A 18 16.23 19.56 9.51
CA ARG A 18 15.39 18.76 8.61
C ARG A 18 14.23 19.60 8.06
N PRO A 19 13.88 19.42 6.78
CA PRO A 19 12.77 20.17 6.17
C PRO A 19 11.46 19.85 6.90
N LYS A 20 10.52 20.78 6.84
CA LYS A 20 9.23 20.71 7.54
C LYS A 20 8.12 20.80 6.50
N TRP A 21 6.97 20.21 6.81
CA TRP A 21 5.77 20.36 5.99
C TRP A 21 5.22 21.79 6.08
N ASP A 22 4.74 22.34 4.96
CA ASP A 22 4.14 23.68 4.94
C ASP A 22 2.83 23.72 5.74
N ASN A 23 2.04 22.65 5.67
CA ASN A 23 0.81 22.51 6.44
C ASN A 23 0.48 21.05 6.81
N LYS A 24 -0.46 20.86 7.74
CA LYS A 24 -0.89 19.53 8.23
C LYS A 24 -1.61 18.70 7.17
N VAL A 25 -2.40 19.35 6.30
CA VAL A 25 -3.20 18.68 5.27
C VAL A 25 -2.29 18.01 4.24
N GLN A 26 -1.21 18.67 3.85
CA GLN A 26 -0.16 18.17 2.96
C GLN A 26 0.48 16.90 3.53
N TYR A 27 0.79 16.88 4.82
CA TYR A 27 1.29 15.67 5.49
C TYR A 27 0.26 14.53 5.46
N LEU A 28 -0.99 14.80 5.86
CA LEU A 28 -2.05 13.78 5.89
C LEU A 28 -2.34 13.22 4.50
N LEU A 29 -2.47 14.08 3.49
CA LEU A 29 -2.67 13.66 2.10
C LEU A 29 -1.49 12.86 1.56
N THR A 30 -0.25 13.16 2.00
CA THR A 30 0.93 12.36 1.64
C THR A 30 0.87 10.97 2.26
N CYS A 31 0.52 10.84 3.54
CA CYS A 31 0.33 9.53 4.16
C CYS A 31 -0.81 8.73 3.53
N ILE A 32 -1.95 9.38 3.24
CA ILE A 32 -3.09 8.75 2.56
C ILE A 32 -2.71 8.32 1.14
N GLY A 33 -2.05 9.18 0.37
CA GLY A 33 -1.60 8.88 -0.98
C GLY A 33 -0.54 7.78 -1.03
N PHE A 34 0.26 7.63 0.02
CA PHE A 34 1.20 6.51 0.12
C PHE A 34 0.47 5.20 0.43
N ALA A 35 -0.46 5.20 1.41
CA ALA A 35 -1.25 4.02 1.77
C ALA A 35 -2.18 3.57 0.62
N VAL A 36 -2.83 4.52 -0.06
CA VAL A 36 -3.78 4.23 -1.13
C VAL A 36 -3.07 4.12 -2.47
N GLY A 37 -2.65 2.89 -2.80
CA GLY A 37 -1.99 2.56 -4.06
C GLY A 37 -2.81 1.68 -5.00
N LEU A 38 -2.16 1.27 -6.08
CA LEU A 38 -2.69 0.37 -7.11
C LEU A 38 -3.17 -0.98 -6.55
N GLY A 39 -2.56 -1.45 -5.46
CA GLY A 39 -2.96 -2.67 -4.76
C GLY A 39 -4.41 -2.64 -4.25
N ASN A 40 -4.95 -1.46 -3.91
CA ASN A 40 -6.34 -1.35 -3.47
C ASN A 40 -7.33 -1.42 -4.65
N VAL A 41 -6.88 -1.14 -5.88
CA VAL A 41 -7.74 -1.12 -7.07
C VAL A 41 -7.87 -2.49 -7.72
N TRP A 42 -6.79 -3.28 -7.78
CA TRP A 42 -6.85 -4.61 -8.40
C TRP A 42 -6.58 -5.78 -7.46
N ARG A 43 -5.62 -5.65 -6.53
CA ARG A 43 -5.18 -6.79 -5.72
C ARG A 43 -6.23 -7.12 -4.66
N PHE A 44 -6.75 -6.10 -3.98
CA PHE A 44 -7.79 -6.31 -2.97
C PHE A 44 -9.08 -6.92 -3.57
N PRO A 45 -9.67 -6.40 -4.67
CA PRO A 45 -10.83 -7.03 -5.29
C PRO A 45 -10.55 -8.45 -5.79
N TYR A 46 -9.37 -8.69 -6.37
CA TYR A 46 -8.95 -10.02 -6.79
C TYR A 46 -8.90 -11.01 -5.61
N LEU A 47 -8.23 -10.64 -4.51
CA LEU A 47 -8.15 -11.48 -3.30
C LEU A 47 -9.53 -11.72 -2.68
N CYS A 48 -10.38 -10.70 -2.66
CA CYS A 48 -11.76 -10.81 -2.19
C CYS A 48 -12.52 -11.85 -3.02
N GLN A 49 -12.42 -11.79 -4.34
CA GLN A 49 -13.10 -12.70 -5.26
C GLN A 49 -12.64 -14.15 -5.12
N ILE A 50 -11.33 -14.43 -5.13
CA ILE A 50 -10.81 -15.80 -5.04
C ILE A 50 -11.01 -16.44 -3.65
N TYR A 51 -11.19 -15.63 -2.62
CA TYR A 51 -11.37 -16.08 -1.23
C TYR A 51 -12.80 -15.89 -0.72
N GLY A 52 -13.78 -16.24 -1.55
CA GLY A 52 -15.17 -16.38 -1.12
C GLY A 52 -15.90 -15.05 -0.92
N GLY A 53 -15.51 -14.02 -1.66
CA GLY A 53 -16.11 -12.69 -1.64
C GLY A 53 -16.09 -12.09 -0.23
N GLY A 54 -17.29 -11.93 0.32
CA GLY A 54 -17.51 -11.32 1.62
C GLY A 54 -16.83 -12.07 2.77
N ALA A 55 -16.50 -13.35 2.59
CA ALA A 55 -15.75 -14.12 3.59
C ALA A 55 -14.36 -13.53 3.83
N PHE A 56 -13.64 -13.10 2.78
CA PHE A 56 -12.31 -12.50 2.88
C PHE A 56 -12.27 -11.19 3.70
N LEU A 57 -13.39 -10.46 3.76
CA LEU A 57 -13.47 -9.22 4.54
C LEU A 57 -13.30 -9.47 6.05
N ILE A 58 -13.67 -10.65 6.55
CA ILE A 58 -13.54 -11.01 7.96
C ILE A 58 -12.07 -11.07 8.40
N PRO A 59 -11.20 -11.93 7.83
CA PRO A 59 -9.79 -11.98 8.19
C PRO A 59 -9.07 -10.66 7.87
N TYR A 60 -9.46 -9.96 6.80
CA TYR A 60 -8.90 -8.65 6.47
C TYR A 60 -9.19 -7.60 7.55
N LEU A 61 -10.43 -7.47 8.03
CA LEU A 61 -10.79 -6.52 9.08
C LEU A 61 -10.14 -6.88 10.43
N ILE A 62 -10.02 -8.18 10.73
CA ILE A 62 -9.30 -8.65 11.92
C ILE A 62 -7.83 -8.23 11.82
N ALA A 63 -7.15 -8.54 10.71
CA ALA A 63 -5.75 -8.14 10.51
C ALA A 63 -5.58 -6.61 10.55
N LEU A 64 -6.51 -5.84 9.95
CA LEU A 64 -6.49 -4.38 10.00
C LEU A 64 -6.47 -3.86 11.44
N VAL A 65 -7.36 -4.36 12.30
CA VAL A 65 -7.50 -3.90 13.69
C VAL A 65 -6.36 -4.38 14.58
N PHE A 66 -5.94 -5.64 14.43
CA PHE A 66 -4.99 -6.28 15.36
C PHE A 66 -3.52 -6.17 14.94
N GLU A 67 -3.24 -5.88 13.67
CA GLU A 67 -1.90 -5.80 13.10
C GLU A 67 -1.66 -4.46 12.39
N GLY A 68 -2.54 -4.07 11.46
CA GLY A 68 -2.38 -2.88 10.64
C GLY A 68 -2.34 -1.56 11.41
N LEU A 69 -3.43 -1.22 12.11
CA LEU A 69 -3.52 0.05 12.84
C LEU A 69 -2.46 0.18 13.96
N PRO A 70 -2.14 -0.86 14.74
CA PRO A 70 -1.05 -0.80 15.73
C PRO A 70 0.32 -0.50 15.12
N LEU A 71 0.68 -1.17 14.03
CA LEU A 71 1.93 -0.95 13.32
C LEU A 71 2.00 0.45 12.70
N LEU A 72 0.92 0.86 12.03
CA LEU A 72 0.80 2.21 11.47
C LEU A 72 1.07 3.27 12.53
N TYR A 73 0.38 3.16 13.67
CA TYR A 73 0.55 4.08 14.78
C TYR A 73 1.98 4.07 15.33
N LEU A 74 2.63 2.90 15.39
CA LEU A 74 4.01 2.75 15.82
C LEU A 74 5.01 3.47 14.92
N GLU A 75 4.92 3.26 13.60
CA GLU A 75 5.81 3.91 12.63
C GLU A 75 5.67 5.44 12.67
N LEU A 76 4.43 5.93 12.71
CA LEU A 76 4.16 7.37 12.76
C LEU A 76 4.68 7.99 14.08
N ALA A 77 4.44 7.32 15.22
CA ALA A 77 4.90 7.78 16.54
C ALA A 77 6.43 7.90 16.60
N ILE A 78 7.10 6.85 16.15
CA ILE A 78 8.55 6.71 16.33
C ILE A 78 9.31 7.64 15.38
N GLY A 79 8.84 7.76 14.14
CA GLY A 79 9.38 8.68 13.14
C GLY A 79 9.32 10.13 13.63
N GLN A 80 8.15 10.56 14.14
CA GLN A 80 8.00 11.91 14.66
C GLN A 80 8.86 12.16 15.91
N LYS A 81 8.99 11.17 16.80
CA LYS A 81 9.72 11.35 18.06
C LYS A 81 11.23 11.44 17.85
N LEU A 82 11.80 10.54 17.05
CA LEU A 82 13.25 10.45 16.84
C LEU A 82 13.74 11.33 15.70
N ARG A 83 12.82 11.88 14.88
CA ARG A 83 13.10 12.84 13.81
C ARG A 83 14.20 12.39 12.85
N SER A 84 14.32 11.09 12.65
CA SER A 84 15.27 10.43 11.74
C SER A 84 14.51 9.54 10.75
N GLY A 85 15.12 9.19 9.63
CA GLY A 85 14.62 8.15 8.72
C GLY A 85 14.77 6.75 9.32
N SER A 86 14.30 5.73 8.59
CA SER A 86 14.16 4.36 9.13
C SER A 86 15.46 3.82 9.76
N ILE A 87 16.60 3.90 9.06
CA ILE A 87 17.89 3.41 9.61
C ILE A 87 18.33 4.20 10.84
N GLY A 88 18.18 5.53 10.83
CA GLY A 88 18.53 6.38 11.97
C GLY A 88 17.67 6.08 13.21
N VAL A 89 16.38 5.82 13.02
CA VAL A 89 15.44 5.40 14.08
C VAL A 89 15.91 4.12 14.74
N TRP A 90 16.12 3.06 13.96
CA TRP A 90 16.45 1.75 14.53
C TRP A 90 17.84 1.72 15.17
N ASN A 91 18.83 2.41 14.60
CA ASN A 91 20.16 2.57 15.21
C ASN A 91 20.11 3.34 16.53
N SER A 92 19.24 4.34 16.65
CA SER A 92 19.08 5.13 17.89
C SER A 92 18.44 4.33 19.02
N ILE A 93 17.61 3.33 18.70
CA ILE A 93 17.03 2.42 19.68
C ILE A 93 18.08 1.40 20.14
N SER A 94 18.76 0.77 19.18
CA SER A 94 19.89 -0.12 19.43
C SER A 94 20.75 -0.25 18.18
N PRO A 95 22.09 -0.16 18.28
CA PRO A 95 22.97 -0.29 17.13
C PRO A 95 22.88 -1.68 16.46
N TYR A 96 22.41 -2.70 17.18
CA TYR A 96 22.19 -4.05 16.62
C TYR A 96 20.93 -4.15 15.76
N LEU A 97 20.02 -3.18 15.83
CA LEU A 97 18.75 -3.16 15.10
C LEU A 97 18.80 -2.36 13.79
N GLY A 98 19.95 -1.74 13.45
CA GLY A 98 20.12 -1.00 12.20
C GLY A 98 19.78 -1.80 10.95
N GLY A 99 19.93 -3.14 10.99
CA GLY A 99 19.55 -4.04 9.91
C GLY A 99 18.07 -3.98 9.51
N VAL A 100 17.18 -3.61 10.43
CA VAL A 100 15.74 -3.44 10.15
C VAL A 100 15.55 -2.30 9.14
N GLY A 101 16.19 -1.15 9.37
CA GLY A 101 16.11 -0.02 8.45
C GLY A 101 16.79 -0.28 7.10
N VAL A 102 17.89 -1.06 7.08
CA VAL A 102 18.55 -1.47 5.82
C VAL A 102 17.63 -2.38 5.02
N ALA A 103 16.95 -3.33 5.68
CA ALA A 103 15.97 -4.19 5.04
C ALA A 103 14.80 -3.38 4.46
N SER A 104 14.25 -2.42 5.20
CA SER A 104 13.21 -1.50 4.70
C SER A 104 13.65 -0.70 3.47
N LEU A 105 14.90 -0.23 3.45
CA LEU A 105 15.48 0.47 2.29
C LEU A 105 15.53 -0.45 1.07
N VAL A 106 16.03 -1.68 1.23
CA VAL A 106 16.15 -2.64 0.13
C VAL A 106 14.78 -3.02 -0.42
N VAL A 107 13.81 -3.28 0.45
CA VAL A 107 12.44 -3.60 0.04
C VAL A 107 11.79 -2.41 -0.69
N SER A 108 11.90 -1.19 -0.15
CA SER A 108 11.39 0.01 -0.81
C SER A 108 11.99 0.25 -2.20
N PHE A 109 13.30 0.00 -2.35
CA PHE A 109 13.97 0.06 -3.63
C PHE A 109 13.42 -0.98 -4.61
N LEU A 110 13.38 -2.27 -4.21
CA LEU A 110 12.91 -3.35 -5.07
C LEU A 110 11.42 -3.20 -5.45
N VAL A 111 10.57 -2.77 -4.52
CA VAL A 111 9.16 -2.50 -4.78
C VAL A 111 9.02 -1.30 -5.72
N GLY A 112 9.77 -0.23 -5.50
CA GLY A 112 9.79 0.92 -6.40
C GLY A 112 10.15 0.57 -7.85
N LEU A 113 11.05 -0.40 -8.07
CA LEU A 113 11.46 -0.84 -9.42
C LEU A 113 10.30 -1.42 -10.23
N PHE A 114 9.65 -2.48 -9.73
CA PHE A 114 8.59 -3.13 -10.50
C PHE A 114 7.31 -2.29 -10.50
N TYR A 115 7.04 -1.53 -9.42
CA TYR A 115 5.85 -0.68 -9.34
C TYR A 115 5.89 0.45 -10.38
N ASN A 116 7.07 1.04 -10.64
CA ASN A 116 7.21 2.04 -11.69
C ASN A 116 7.11 1.43 -13.12
N THR A 117 7.37 0.13 -13.27
CA THR A 117 7.08 -0.58 -14.53
C THR A 117 5.58 -0.67 -14.75
N ILE A 118 4.80 -0.91 -13.70
CA ILE A 118 3.33 -0.90 -13.82
C ILE A 118 2.82 0.50 -14.21
N LEU A 119 3.43 1.57 -13.68
CA LEU A 119 3.13 2.94 -14.13
C LEU A 119 3.45 3.16 -15.62
N ALA A 120 4.50 2.52 -16.15
CA ALA A 120 4.80 2.53 -17.58
C ALA A 120 3.68 1.87 -18.41
N TRP A 121 3.14 0.74 -17.94
CA TRP A 121 1.97 0.08 -18.56
C TRP A 121 0.74 0.98 -18.54
N VAL A 122 0.47 1.65 -17.42
CA VAL A 122 -0.62 2.63 -17.32
C VAL A 122 -0.43 3.79 -18.30
N LEU A 123 0.79 4.33 -18.44
CA LEU A 123 1.09 5.38 -19.41
C LEU A 123 0.89 4.91 -20.86
N TRP A 124 1.32 3.69 -21.18
CA TRP A 124 1.11 3.10 -22.50
C TRP A 124 -0.38 3.05 -22.86
N TYR A 125 -1.23 2.56 -21.96
CA TYR A 125 -2.68 2.55 -22.16
C TYR A 125 -3.28 3.95 -22.21
N LEU A 126 -2.80 4.88 -21.38
CA LEU A 126 -3.25 6.27 -21.39
C LEU A 126 -2.99 6.92 -22.75
N PHE A 127 -1.79 6.78 -23.31
CA PHE A 127 -1.45 7.35 -24.63
C PHE A 127 -2.29 6.73 -25.74
N ASN A 128 -2.58 5.42 -25.65
CA ASN A 128 -3.45 4.72 -26.59
C ASN A 128 -4.95 4.98 -26.39
N SER A 129 -5.36 5.69 -25.33
CA SER A 129 -6.77 5.99 -25.05
C SER A 129 -7.30 7.22 -25.81
N PHE A 130 -6.42 8.01 -26.45
CA PHE A 130 -6.79 9.25 -27.15
C PHE A 130 -7.27 9.06 -28.60
N GLN A 131 -7.61 7.84 -29.02
CA GLN A 131 -8.04 7.52 -30.39
C GLN A 131 -9.37 6.75 -30.43
N GLU A 132 -10.23 7.05 -31.43
CA GLU A 132 -11.53 6.40 -31.65
C GLU A 132 -11.47 5.67 -32.99
N PRO A 133 -11.69 4.34 -33.03
CA PRO A 133 -11.95 3.43 -31.91
C PRO A 133 -10.72 3.16 -31.03
N LEU A 134 -10.94 2.74 -29.78
CA LEU A 134 -9.88 2.26 -28.88
C LEU A 134 -9.12 1.07 -29.52
N PRO A 135 -7.79 0.96 -29.37
CA PRO A 135 -7.01 -0.06 -30.07
C PRO A 135 -7.31 -1.49 -29.64
N TRP A 136 -7.80 -1.71 -28.42
CA TRP A 136 -8.23 -3.02 -27.92
C TRP A 136 -9.71 -3.33 -28.20
N LYS A 137 -10.39 -2.55 -29.06
CA LYS A 137 -11.81 -2.76 -29.38
C LYS A 137 -12.05 -3.83 -30.45
N TYR A 138 -11.13 -3.95 -31.41
CA TYR A 138 -11.29 -4.86 -32.55
C TYR A 138 -10.02 -5.67 -32.80
N CYS A 139 -10.17 -6.89 -33.29
CA CYS A 139 -9.02 -7.68 -33.73
C CYS A 139 -8.37 -7.08 -34.99
N PRO A 140 -7.03 -7.09 -35.09
CA PRO A 140 -6.36 -6.68 -36.31
C PRO A 140 -6.59 -7.68 -37.45
N LEU A 141 -6.55 -7.18 -38.67
CA LEU A 141 -6.57 -8.00 -39.89
C LEU A 141 -5.19 -8.62 -40.13
N LYS A 142 -5.16 -9.84 -40.68
CA LYS A 142 -3.93 -10.47 -41.19
C LYS A 142 -3.31 -9.57 -42.27
N SER A 143 -2.00 -9.69 -42.46
CA SER A 143 -1.23 -8.95 -43.48
C SER A 143 -1.81 -9.07 -44.89
N ASP A 144 -2.47 -10.19 -45.20
CA ASP A 144 -3.06 -10.47 -46.50
C ASP A 144 -4.49 -9.92 -46.65
N LEU A 145 -5.03 -9.24 -45.63
CA LEU A 145 -6.39 -8.67 -45.58
C LEU A 145 -7.53 -9.68 -45.78
N THR A 146 -7.23 -10.98 -45.73
CA THR A 146 -8.19 -12.08 -45.98
C THR A 146 -8.99 -12.50 -44.76
N GLY A 147 -8.67 -11.99 -43.56
CA GLY A 147 -9.36 -12.29 -42.32
C GLY A 147 -8.67 -11.72 -41.08
N TYR A 148 -9.27 -11.94 -39.90
CA TYR A 148 -8.70 -11.54 -38.62
C TYR A 148 -7.57 -12.47 -38.19
N VAL A 149 -6.66 -11.95 -37.34
CA VAL A 149 -5.64 -12.78 -36.70
C VAL A 149 -6.30 -13.85 -35.83
N GLU A 150 -5.93 -15.10 -36.07
CA GLU A 150 -6.57 -16.29 -35.48
C GLU A 150 -6.43 -16.31 -33.95
N GLU A 151 -5.24 -16.01 -33.44
CA GLU A 151 -4.97 -15.89 -31.99
C GLU A 151 -5.86 -14.83 -31.31
N CYS A 152 -6.20 -13.75 -32.00
CA CYS A 152 -7.08 -12.71 -31.46
C CYS A 152 -8.54 -13.17 -31.39
N VAL A 153 -8.98 -13.94 -32.38
CA VAL A 153 -10.35 -14.48 -32.47
C VAL A 153 -10.57 -15.62 -31.47
N GLU A 154 -9.55 -16.47 -31.24
CA GLU A 154 -9.61 -17.54 -30.25
C GLU A 154 -9.59 -17.03 -28.81
N SER A 155 -8.93 -15.89 -28.56
CA SER A 155 -8.87 -15.23 -27.27
C SER A 155 -9.89 -14.08 -27.19
N THR A 156 -9.43 -12.85 -26.96
CA THR A 156 -10.23 -11.63 -27.08
C THR A 156 -9.34 -10.49 -27.63
N PRO A 157 -9.91 -9.45 -28.27
CA PRO A 157 -9.14 -8.29 -28.71
C PRO A 157 -8.32 -7.63 -27.60
N VAL A 158 -8.86 -7.63 -26.38
CA VAL A 158 -8.20 -7.07 -25.19
C VAL A 158 -7.03 -7.94 -24.73
N ASN A 159 -7.21 -9.26 -24.68
CA ASN A 159 -6.12 -10.20 -24.37
C ASN A 159 -5.01 -10.11 -25.41
N TYR A 160 -5.36 -10.04 -26.69
CA TYR A 160 -4.39 -9.86 -27.77
C TYR A 160 -3.62 -8.55 -27.63
N PHE A 161 -4.32 -7.44 -27.36
CA PHE A 161 -3.66 -6.14 -27.15
C PHE A 161 -2.70 -6.15 -25.94
N TRP A 162 -3.06 -6.83 -24.85
CA TRP A 162 -2.19 -6.95 -23.68
C TRP A 162 -0.96 -7.83 -23.95
N TYR A 163 -1.16 -9.07 -24.39
CA TYR A 163 -0.08 -10.05 -24.49
C TYR A 163 0.78 -9.89 -25.75
N ARG A 164 0.21 -9.47 -26.89
CA ARG A 164 0.92 -9.37 -28.18
C ARG A 164 1.34 -7.95 -28.53
N GLU A 165 0.44 -6.97 -28.45
CA GLU A 165 0.76 -5.59 -28.82
C GLU A 165 1.54 -4.84 -27.72
N THR A 166 1.14 -5.01 -26.46
CA THR A 166 1.71 -4.25 -25.33
C THR A 166 2.98 -4.91 -24.78
N LEU A 167 2.89 -6.19 -24.39
CA LEU A 167 4.00 -6.90 -23.77
C LEU A 167 4.89 -7.62 -24.78
N ASN A 168 4.31 -8.07 -25.90
CA ASN A 168 4.93 -8.97 -26.85
C ASN A 168 5.61 -10.15 -26.14
N ILE A 169 4.79 -10.89 -25.38
CA ILE A 169 5.23 -11.88 -24.39
C ILE A 169 5.87 -13.11 -25.03
N THR A 170 6.96 -13.60 -24.45
CA THR A 170 7.61 -14.86 -24.85
C THR A 170 6.89 -16.07 -24.25
N ALA A 171 7.09 -17.26 -24.83
CA ALA A 171 6.43 -18.46 -24.36
C ALA A 171 6.87 -18.89 -22.94
N ASN A 172 8.12 -18.61 -22.58
CA ASN A 172 8.75 -19.03 -21.32
C ASN A 172 9.68 -17.94 -20.80
N ILE A 173 9.87 -17.90 -19.48
CA ILE A 173 10.78 -16.95 -18.81
C ILE A 173 12.24 -17.06 -19.26
N GLU A 174 12.68 -18.26 -19.65
CA GLU A 174 14.07 -18.51 -20.11
C GLU A 174 14.39 -17.79 -21.43
N ILE A 175 13.36 -17.51 -22.23
CA ILE A 175 13.49 -16.79 -23.51
C ILE A 175 13.21 -15.33 -23.22
N ASN A 176 14.26 -14.52 -23.09
CA ASN A 176 14.10 -13.11 -22.72
C ASN A 176 13.47 -12.24 -23.82
N GLY A 177 13.67 -12.61 -25.09
CA GLY A 177 13.25 -11.76 -26.21
C GLY A 177 14.04 -10.45 -26.30
N SER A 178 13.57 -9.52 -27.12
CA SER A 178 14.14 -8.17 -27.26
C SER A 178 13.53 -7.17 -26.29
N LEU A 179 14.22 -6.05 -26.08
CA LEU A 179 13.64 -4.89 -25.38
C LEU A 179 12.54 -4.27 -26.24
N GLN A 180 11.34 -4.13 -25.68
CA GLN A 180 10.22 -3.49 -26.35
C GLN A 180 10.38 -1.96 -26.23
N TRP A 181 10.77 -1.30 -27.31
CA TRP A 181 11.16 0.12 -27.29
C TRP A 181 10.03 1.05 -26.82
N GLN A 182 8.79 0.76 -27.20
CA GLN A 182 7.60 1.47 -26.75
C GLN A 182 7.52 1.49 -25.22
N MET A 183 7.77 0.32 -24.61
CA MET A 183 7.75 0.17 -23.16
C MET A 183 8.93 0.87 -22.47
N VAL A 184 10.11 0.85 -23.10
CA VAL A 184 11.27 1.59 -22.63
C VAL A 184 10.99 3.10 -22.59
N VAL A 185 10.33 3.65 -23.61
CA VAL A 185 9.93 5.07 -23.65
C VAL A 185 8.90 5.39 -22.55
N CYS A 186 7.90 4.53 -22.34
CA CYS A 186 6.93 4.69 -21.26
C CYS A 186 7.60 4.61 -19.88
N LEU A 187 8.55 3.70 -19.68
CA LEU A 187 9.30 3.56 -18.43
C LEU A 187 10.21 4.77 -18.16
N ALA A 188 10.90 5.28 -19.18
CA ALA A 188 11.69 6.49 -19.09
C ALA A 188 10.80 7.70 -18.73
N SER A 189 9.61 7.78 -19.33
CA SER A 189 8.62 8.83 -19.05
C SER A 189 8.12 8.74 -17.60
N ALA A 190 7.80 7.53 -17.11
CA ALA A 190 7.38 7.31 -15.72
C ALA A 190 8.46 7.76 -14.73
N TRP A 191 9.71 7.32 -14.91
CA TRP A 191 10.83 7.76 -14.06
C TRP A 191 11.11 9.26 -14.14
N CYS A 192 10.95 9.87 -15.32
CA CYS A 192 11.07 11.31 -15.50
C CYS A 192 10.01 12.07 -14.69
N VAL A 193 8.74 11.65 -14.75
CA VAL A 193 7.66 12.25 -13.96
C VAL A 193 7.92 12.09 -12.46
N VAL A 194 8.30 10.89 -12.01
CA VAL A 194 8.68 10.64 -10.61
C VAL A 194 9.81 11.59 -10.18
N TYR A 195 10.87 11.71 -10.98
CA TYR A 195 11.98 12.62 -10.70
C TYR A 195 11.54 14.08 -10.61
N LEU A 196 10.73 14.57 -11.56
CA LEU A 196 10.25 15.95 -11.57
C LEU A 196 9.38 16.28 -10.35
N CYS A 197 8.51 15.36 -9.94
CA CYS A 197 7.70 15.53 -8.74
C CYS A 197 8.54 15.50 -7.45
N PHE A 198 9.65 14.77 -7.45
CA PHE A 198 10.51 14.56 -6.28
C PHE A 198 11.75 15.48 -6.24
N ILE A 199 11.96 16.32 -7.24
CA ILE A 199 13.23 17.01 -7.45
C ILE A 199 13.74 17.78 -6.22
N ARG A 200 12.85 18.42 -5.43
CA ARG A 200 13.19 19.10 -4.16
C ARG A 200 12.68 18.37 -2.91
N GLY A 201 12.38 17.08 -3.02
CA GLY A 201 11.82 16.28 -1.92
C GLY A 201 10.45 16.76 -1.47
N ILE A 202 10.24 16.87 -0.15
CA ILE A 202 8.91 17.14 0.44
C ILE A 202 8.26 18.46 0.01
N GLU A 203 9.05 19.45 -0.40
CA GLU A 203 8.54 20.75 -0.88
C GLU A 203 7.79 20.64 -2.22
N THR A 204 8.25 19.77 -3.12
CA THR A 204 7.60 19.54 -4.42
C THR A 204 6.54 18.46 -4.31
N ILE A 205 6.82 17.38 -3.57
CA ILE A 205 5.88 16.28 -3.34
C ILE A 205 4.58 16.80 -2.76
N GLY A 206 4.66 17.63 -1.72
CA GLY A 206 3.45 18.08 -1.05
C GLY A 206 2.60 19.07 -1.85
N LYS A 207 3.12 19.61 -2.97
CA LYS A 207 2.29 20.31 -3.96
C LYS A 207 1.66 19.34 -4.94
N ALA A 208 2.42 18.36 -5.42
CA ALA A 208 1.93 17.32 -6.32
C ALA A 208 0.81 16.49 -5.67
N VAL A 209 0.92 16.17 -4.38
CA VAL A 209 -0.02 15.31 -3.66
C VAL A 209 -1.44 15.85 -3.60
N TYR A 210 -1.63 17.18 -3.64
CA TYR A 210 -2.97 17.75 -3.69
C TYR A 210 -3.74 17.27 -4.92
N VAL A 211 -3.07 17.08 -6.04
CA VAL A 211 -3.71 16.54 -7.25
C VAL A 211 -3.68 15.02 -7.21
N THR A 212 -2.51 14.42 -6.96
CA THR A 212 -2.34 12.97 -7.12
C THR A 212 -3.12 12.15 -6.08
N ALA A 213 -3.39 12.69 -4.89
CA ALA A 213 -4.21 12.04 -3.89
C ALA A 213 -5.71 12.35 -4.00
N THR A 214 -6.12 13.55 -4.44
CA THR A 214 -7.56 13.91 -4.49
C THR A 214 -8.25 13.46 -5.77
N PHE A 215 -7.56 13.56 -6.92
CA PHE A 215 -8.11 13.21 -8.23
C PHE A 215 -8.63 11.76 -8.28
N PRO A 216 -7.92 10.76 -7.72
CA PRO A 216 -8.43 9.40 -7.70
C PRO A 216 -9.77 9.23 -6.98
N TYR A 217 -9.98 9.90 -5.84
CA TYR A 217 -11.25 9.79 -5.12
C TYR A 217 -12.41 10.41 -5.91
N LEU A 218 -12.16 11.51 -6.64
CA LEU A 218 -13.15 12.09 -7.54
C LEU A 218 -13.54 11.09 -8.64
N VAL A 219 -12.54 10.50 -9.30
CA VAL A 219 -12.78 9.55 -10.40
C VAL A 219 -13.44 8.27 -9.91
N LEU A 220 -13.02 7.71 -8.77
CA LEU A 220 -13.67 6.56 -8.13
C LEU A 220 -15.13 6.86 -7.80
N THR A 221 -15.46 8.08 -7.35
CA THR A 221 -16.84 8.48 -7.09
C THR A 221 -17.67 8.50 -8.38
N ILE A 222 -17.11 9.03 -9.47
CA ILE A 222 -17.77 9.04 -10.79
C ILE A 222 -18.00 7.60 -11.29
N PHE A 223 -16.99 6.73 -11.18
CA PHE A 223 -17.10 5.32 -11.54
C PHE A 223 -18.09 4.57 -10.66
N LEU A 224 -18.20 4.89 -9.37
CA LEU A 224 -19.18 4.28 -8.48
C LEU A 224 -20.61 4.62 -8.93
N VAL A 225 -20.89 5.90 -9.21
CA VAL A 225 -22.21 6.32 -9.70
C VAL A 225 -22.52 5.64 -11.03
N GLN A 226 -21.55 5.57 -11.95
CA GLN A 226 -21.73 4.88 -13.24
C GLN A 226 -21.92 3.37 -13.07
N ALA A 227 -21.14 2.71 -12.22
CA ALA A 227 -21.23 1.26 -12.01
C ALA A 227 -22.60 0.87 -11.43
N LEU A 228 -23.16 1.69 -10.54
CA LEU A 228 -24.48 1.44 -9.94
C LEU A 228 -25.65 1.66 -10.91
N THR A 229 -25.47 2.43 -12.00
CA THR A 229 -26.51 2.63 -13.03
C THR A 229 -26.49 1.56 -14.11
N LEU A 230 -25.43 0.74 -14.20
CA LEU A 230 -25.31 -0.34 -15.17
C LEU A 230 -26.24 -1.54 -14.83
N PRO A 231 -26.83 -2.19 -15.85
CA PRO A 231 -27.64 -3.37 -15.63
C PRO A 231 -26.79 -4.52 -15.08
N GLY A 232 -27.27 -5.21 -14.03
CA GLY A 232 -26.57 -6.32 -13.41
C GLY A 232 -25.67 -5.96 -12.22
N ALA A 233 -25.55 -4.67 -11.86
CA ALA A 233 -24.76 -4.22 -10.71
C ALA A 233 -25.17 -4.90 -9.39
N THR A 234 -26.47 -5.14 -9.18
CA THR A 234 -27.00 -5.82 -7.99
C THR A 234 -26.53 -7.27 -7.86
N VAL A 235 -26.26 -7.95 -8.98
CA VAL A 235 -25.75 -9.34 -8.99
C VAL A 235 -24.28 -9.36 -8.55
N GLY A 236 -23.46 -8.45 -9.09
CA GLY A 236 -22.07 -8.29 -8.67
C GLY A 236 -21.95 -7.94 -7.19
N LEU A 237 -22.78 -7.02 -6.68
CA LEU A 237 -22.83 -6.68 -5.26
C LEU A 237 -23.26 -7.87 -4.40
N ARG A 238 -24.28 -8.62 -4.82
CA ARG A 238 -24.73 -9.80 -4.09
C ARG A 238 -23.63 -10.86 -4.03
N TYR A 239 -22.91 -11.09 -5.13
CA TYR A 239 -21.77 -12.00 -5.15
C TYR A 239 -20.67 -11.53 -4.19
N LEU A 240 -20.28 -10.25 -4.26
CA LEU A 240 -19.22 -9.68 -3.42
C LEU A 240 -19.55 -9.78 -1.91
N PHE A 241 -20.81 -9.68 -1.52
CA PHE A 241 -21.23 -9.70 -0.12
C PHE A 241 -21.85 -11.03 0.35
N THR A 242 -21.86 -12.06 -0.48
CA THR A 242 -22.28 -13.42 -0.05
C THR A 242 -21.05 -14.19 0.42
N PRO A 243 -20.87 -14.42 1.74
CA PRO A 243 -19.67 -15.08 2.25
C PRO A 243 -19.71 -16.60 2.00
N ASP A 244 -18.65 -17.14 1.42
CA ASP A 244 -18.38 -18.58 1.44
C ASP A 244 -17.55 -18.97 2.68
N TRP A 245 -18.21 -19.56 3.67
CA TRP A 245 -17.61 -19.90 4.96
C TRP A 245 -16.56 -21.01 4.90
N GLU A 246 -16.58 -21.87 3.88
CA GLU A 246 -15.62 -22.97 3.76
C GLU A 246 -14.20 -22.43 3.47
N THR A 247 -14.11 -21.30 2.76
CA THR A 247 -12.82 -20.65 2.45
C THR A 247 -12.05 -20.23 3.70
N LEU A 248 -12.74 -19.84 4.79
CA LEU A 248 -12.10 -19.38 6.03
C LEU A 248 -11.30 -20.47 6.76
N LYS A 249 -11.56 -21.75 6.46
CA LYS A 249 -10.79 -22.88 7.01
C LYS A 249 -9.39 -22.98 6.39
N ASN A 250 -9.17 -22.35 5.23
CA ASN A 250 -7.89 -22.37 4.56
C ASN A 250 -6.94 -21.32 5.18
N PRO A 251 -5.78 -21.73 5.75
CA PRO A 251 -4.85 -20.80 6.39
C PRO A 251 -4.21 -19.80 5.41
N LYS A 252 -4.20 -20.11 4.11
CA LYS A 252 -3.69 -19.19 3.08
C LYS A 252 -4.52 -17.91 3.01
N VAL A 253 -5.83 -17.99 3.26
CA VAL A 253 -6.72 -16.81 3.27
C VAL A 253 -6.28 -15.81 4.33
N TRP A 254 -5.91 -16.30 5.50
CA TRP A 254 -5.44 -15.47 6.61
C TRP A 254 -4.07 -14.86 6.34
N LEU A 255 -3.16 -15.63 5.72
CA LEU A 255 -1.84 -15.12 5.31
C LEU A 255 -1.97 -14.02 4.26
N ASP A 256 -2.80 -14.23 3.24
CA ASP A 256 -2.99 -13.26 2.16
C ASP A 256 -3.74 -12.01 2.64
N ALA A 257 -4.70 -12.16 3.57
CA ALA A 257 -5.36 -11.04 4.24
C ALA A 257 -4.38 -10.20 5.07
N ALA A 258 -3.53 -10.85 5.88
CA ALA A 258 -2.52 -10.17 6.69
C ALA A 258 -1.49 -9.45 5.80
N THR A 259 -0.93 -10.14 4.81
CA THR A 259 0.04 -9.53 3.87
C THR A 259 -0.56 -8.37 3.08
N GLN A 260 -1.84 -8.43 2.71
CA GLN A 260 -2.53 -7.33 2.03
C GLN A 260 -2.57 -6.06 2.91
N ILE A 261 -2.69 -6.16 4.24
CA ILE A 261 -2.68 -5.00 5.14
C ILE A 261 -1.34 -4.25 5.07
N PHE A 262 -0.22 -4.96 4.96
CA PHE A 262 1.10 -4.33 4.80
C PHE A 262 1.18 -3.50 3.52
N PHE A 263 0.65 -4.01 2.41
CA PHE A 263 0.60 -3.26 1.15
C PHE A 263 -0.42 -2.12 1.19
N SER A 264 -1.60 -2.33 1.78
CA SER A 264 -2.69 -1.35 1.81
C SER A 264 -2.42 -0.18 2.76
N LEU A 265 -1.59 -0.36 3.79
CA LEU A 265 -1.18 0.70 4.70
C LEU A 265 0.27 1.15 4.50
N SER A 266 1.01 0.51 3.58
CA SER A 266 2.44 0.75 3.32
C SER A 266 3.33 0.65 4.57
N LEU A 267 3.13 -0.42 5.35
CA LEU A 267 3.88 -0.72 6.58
C LEU A 267 5.20 -1.45 6.29
N ALA A 268 6.19 -1.28 7.16
CA ALA A 268 7.54 -1.85 7.09
C ALA A 268 8.43 -1.36 5.92
N PHE A 269 7.93 -0.42 5.10
CA PHE A 269 8.71 0.24 4.05
C PHE A 269 9.64 1.34 4.60
N GLY A 270 9.33 1.91 5.76
CA GLY A 270 10.09 3.02 6.35
C GLY A 270 9.80 4.40 5.75
N GLY A 271 8.98 4.48 4.70
CA GLY A 271 8.50 5.74 4.12
C GLY A 271 7.61 6.54 5.09
N LEU A 272 6.72 5.88 5.84
CA LEU A 272 5.87 6.53 6.86
C LEU A 272 6.72 7.11 8.00
N ILE A 273 7.71 6.36 8.49
CA ILE A 273 8.68 6.83 9.48
C ILE A 273 9.38 8.11 8.97
N ALA A 274 9.83 8.09 7.71
CA ALA A 274 10.47 9.25 7.08
C ALA A 274 9.51 10.45 6.95
N PHE A 275 8.28 10.27 6.47
CA PHE A 275 7.32 11.37 6.37
C PHE A 275 6.95 11.99 7.73
N SER A 276 6.74 11.16 8.75
CA SER A 276 6.39 11.63 10.10
C SER A 276 7.54 12.36 10.78
N SER A 277 8.78 12.04 10.43
CA SER A 277 9.97 12.65 11.03
C SER A 277 10.20 14.12 10.64
N TYR A 278 9.57 14.59 9.56
CA TYR A 278 9.52 15.99 9.15
C TYR A 278 8.49 16.82 9.95
N ASN A 279 7.60 16.17 10.71
CA ASN A 279 6.65 16.90 11.56
C ASN A 279 7.34 17.54 12.76
N PRO A 280 6.92 18.76 13.16
CA PRO A 280 7.35 19.34 14.41
C PRO A 280 6.77 18.56 15.60
N PRO A 281 7.50 18.46 16.73
CA PRO A 281 7.13 17.61 17.87
C PRO A 281 5.79 17.96 18.56
N LYS A 282 5.21 19.14 18.29
CA LYS A 282 3.94 19.61 18.88
C LYS A 282 2.73 19.48 17.93
N ASN A 283 2.90 18.99 16.69
CA ASN A 283 1.85 19.08 15.67
C ASN A 283 0.65 18.15 15.93
N ILE A 284 0.88 16.99 16.57
CA ILE A 284 -0.20 16.04 16.83
C ILE A 284 -1.11 16.51 17.98
N LEU A 285 -0.57 17.21 18.99
CA LEU A 285 -1.39 17.89 20.01
C LEU A 285 -2.37 18.90 19.40
N ALA A 286 -1.97 19.53 18.28
CA ALA A 286 -2.81 20.44 17.53
C ALA A 286 -3.68 19.73 16.48
N LEU A 287 -3.47 18.44 16.17
CA LEU A 287 -4.40 17.62 15.36
C LEU A 287 -5.55 17.11 16.25
N THR A 288 -5.27 16.79 17.51
CA THR A 288 -6.29 16.40 18.50
C THR A 288 -7.15 17.60 18.94
N ASN A 289 -6.57 18.81 19.02
CA ASN A 289 -7.30 20.02 19.42
C ASN A 289 -8.10 20.69 18.29
N GLU A 290 -7.80 20.44 17.01
CA GLU A 290 -8.49 21.10 15.87
C GLU A 290 -9.79 20.39 15.47
N PHE A 291 -9.92 19.08 15.76
CA PHE A 291 -11.06 18.27 15.32
C PHE A 291 -12.18 18.09 16.33
N ASP A 292 -12.08 18.66 17.54
CA ASP A 292 -13.09 18.66 18.62
C ASP A 292 -14.16 17.56 18.48
N ILE A 293 -13.74 16.28 18.46
CA ILE A 293 -14.68 15.15 18.42
C ILE A 293 -15.18 14.99 19.85
N GLY A 294 -16.10 15.88 20.21
CA GLY A 294 -16.95 15.72 21.37
C GLY A 294 -17.76 14.45 21.22
N ASP A 295 -17.63 13.55 22.18
CA ASP A 295 -18.67 12.60 22.50
C ASP A 295 -19.97 13.39 22.73
N THR A 296 -20.98 13.23 21.86
CA THR A 296 -22.38 13.21 22.27
C THR A 296 -23.33 12.79 21.12
N ASN A 297 -24.05 11.70 21.40
CA ASN A 297 -25.42 11.37 21.01
C ASN A 297 -25.77 11.07 19.54
N ILE A 298 -25.76 9.78 19.20
CA ILE A 298 -26.77 9.15 18.35
C ILE A 298 -27.53 8.15 19.23
N THR A 299 -28.84 8.37 19.44
CA THR A 299 -29.69 7.49 20.26
C THR A 299 -30.37 6.41 19.41
N LEU A 300 -30.56 5.25 20.03
CA LEU A 300 -31.15 4.03 19.46
C LEU A 300 -32.67 4.12 19.19
N GLU A 301 -33.33 5.22 19.58
CA GLU A 301 -34.81 5.28 19.65
C GLU A 301 -35.52 5.82 18.39
N ASN A 302 -34.79 6.13 17.30
CA ASN A 302 -35.40 6.70 16.10
C ASN A 302 -35.23 5.86 14.82
N TYR A 303 -34.74 4.63 14.96
CA TYR A 303 -34.49 3.71 13.85
C TYR A 303 -35.72 2.84 13.51
N ASP A 304 -36.45 2.38 14.52
CA ASP A 304 -37.52 1.38 14.34
C ASP A 304 -38.79 1.92 13.66
N LYS A 305 -39.03 3.24 13.73
CA LYS A 305 -40.20 3.88 13.10
C LYS A 305 -40.11 4.02 11.58
N TRP A 306 -38.91 3.99 11.00
CA TRP A 306 -38.71 4.05 9.54
C TRP A 306 -38.73 2.67 8.88
N PHE A 307 -38.42 1.62 9.66
CA PHE A 307 -38.37 0.25 9.18
C PHE A 307 -39.75 -0.34 8.87
N GLU A 308 -40.79 0.04 9.62
CA GLU A 308 -42.15 -0.49 9.46
C GLU A 308 -42.97 0.14 8.31
N TYR A 309 -42.58 1.31 7.78
CA TYR A 309 -43.34 2.00 6.73
C TYR A 309 -43.08 1.44 5.31
N LEU A 310 -41.97 0.75 5.07
CA LEU A 310 -41.50 0.38 3.71
C LEU A 310 -41.91 -1.03 3.23
N ASN A 311 -42.64 -1.80 4.03
CA ASN A 311 -42.87 -3.23 3.80
C ASN A 311 -44.20 -3.61 3.10
N SER A 312 -44.85 -2.74 2.31
CA SER A 312 -46.30 -2.93 2.02
C SER A 312 -46.84 -2.82 0.57
N THR A 313 -46.09 -2.84 -0.55
CA THR A 313 -46.77 -2.53 -1.85
C THR A 313 -46.27 -3.16 -3.18
N ASN A 314 -46.57 -4.46 -3.39
CA ASN A 314 -46.92 -5.12 -4.69
C ASN A 314 -45.89 -6.08 -5.38
N PRO A 315 -46.16 -7.42 -5.39
CA PRO A 315 -45.26 -8.46 -5.95
C PRO A 315 -45.50 -8.94 -7.42
N ASP A 316 -46.54 -8.52 -8.13
CA ASP A 316 -47.08 -9.37 -9.23
C ASP A 316 -46.65 -9.04 -10.69
N ARG A 317 -45.50 -8.41 -10.95
CA ARG A 317 -45.07 -8.08 -12.35
C ARG A 317 -43.72 -8.64 -12.80
N VAL A 318 -43.15 -9.60 -12.05
CA VAL A 318 -41.86 -10.24 -12.40
C VAL A 318 -42.03 -11.61 -13.07
N LEU A 319 -43.22 -12.21 -13.05
CA LEU A 319 -43.49 -13.55 -13.58
C LEU A 319 -43.68 -13.65 -15.11
N SER A 320 -43.41 -12.58 -15.88
CA SER A 320 -43.64 -12.58 -17.34
C SER A 320 -42.38 -12.30 -18.20
N LEU A 321 -41.19 -12.24 -17.62
CA LEU A 321 -39.96 -11.97 -18.38
C LEU A 321 -39.16 -13.24 -18.63
N ASN A 322 -39.31 -13.75 -19.85
CA ASN A 322 -38.65 -14.95 -20.37
C ASN A 322 -37.20 -14.60 -20.77
N LEU A 323 -36.24 -14.76 -19.86
CA LEU A 323 -34.82 -14.42 -20.08
C LEU A 323 -33.95 -15.66 -20.31
N LYS A 324 -33.05 -15.50 -21.27
CA LYS A 324 -32.14 -16.50 -21.83
C LYS A 324 -31.03 -16.84 -20.83
N HIS A 325 -30.72 -18.13 -20.70
CA HIS A 325 -29.74 -18.66 -19.74
C HIS A 325 -28.30 -18.27 -20.13
N CYS A 326 -27.66 -17.41 -19.34
CA CYS A 326 -26.20 -17.21 -19.30
C CYS A 326 -25.75 -17.46 -17.87
N ASP A 327 -24.78 -18.35 -17.68
CA ASP A 327 -24.25 -18.66 -16.35
C ASP A 327 -23.21 -17.61 -15.93
N ILE A 328 -23.62 -16.69 -15.06
CA ILE A 328 -22.77 -15.61 -14.54
C ILE A 328 -21.66 -16.13 -13.64
N GLN A 329 -21.82 -17.34 -13.06
CA GLN A 329 -20.84 -17.92 -12.15
C GLN A 329 -19.55 -18.25 -12.89
N THR A 330 -19.64 -18.82 -14.10
CA THR A 330 -18.47 -19.12 -14.94
C THR A 330 -17.68 -17.86 -15.33
N PHE A 331 -18.35 -16.72 -15.58
CA PHE A 331 -17.67 -15.45 -15.88
C PHE A 331 -17.05 -14.79 -14.65
N LEU A 332 -17.69 -14.89 -13.49
CA LEU A 332 -17.11 -14.39 -12.23
C LEU A 332 -15.90 -15.23 -11.80
N ASP A 333 -15.86 -16.52 -12.12
CA ASP A 333 -14.73 -17.37 -11.74
C ASP A 333 -13.53 -17.27 -12.72
N GLN A 334 -13.72 -16.63 -13.89
CA GLN A 334 -12.68 -16.39 -14.91
C GLN A 334 -11.92 -15.06 -14.78
N SER A 335 -11.98 -14.38 -13.62
CA SER A 335 -11.32 -13.09 -13.47
C SER A 335 -9.78 -13.18 -13.53
N ALA A 336 -9.17 -12.26 -14.26
CA ALA A 336 -7.72 -12.20 -14.43
C ALA A 336 -7.01 -11.81 -13.12
N SER A 337 -5.90 -12.48 -12.80
CA SER A 337 -5.11 -12.22 -11.60
C SER A 337 -4.19 -11.00 -11.75
N GLY A 338 -3.97 -10.30 -10.64
CA GLY A 338 -2.98 -9.22 -10.56
C GLY A 338 -3.27 -8.06 -11.50
N THR A 339 -2.33 -7.75 -12.39
CA THR A 339 -2.43 -6.63 -13.35
C THR A 339 -3.48 -6.87 -14.43
N GLY A 340 -3.84 -8.13 -14.71
CA GLY A 340 -4.88 -8.48 -15.67
C GLY A 340 -6.27 -7.91 -15.32
N LEU A 341 -6.58 -7.70 -14.04
CA LEU A 341 -7.85 -7.08 -13.64
C LEU A 341 -8.01 -5.67 -14.21
N ALA A 342 -6.93 -4.88 -14.23
CA ALA A 342 -6.97 -3.49 -14.72
C ALA A 342 -6.78 -3.38 -16.24
N PHE A 343 -5.90 -4.19 -16.83
CA PHE A 343 -5.54 -4.09 -18.25
C PHE A 343 -6.31 -5.02 -19.18
N ILE A 344 -7.09 -5.95 -18.62
CA ILE A 344 -7.96 -6.87 -19.38
C ILE A 344 -9.42 -6.65 -18.95
N VAL A 345 -9.77 -7.03 -17.72
CA VAL A 345 -11.17 -7.06 -17.27
C VAL A 345 -11.80 -5.66 -17.30
N PHE A 346 -11.10 -4.65 -16.76
CA PHE A 346 -11.63 -3.30 -16.74
C PHE A 346 -11.72 -2.68 -18.14
N THR A 347 -10.70 -2.87 -18.98
CA THR A 347 -10.70 -2.35 -20.36
C THR A 347 -11.77 -3.01 -21.22
N GLU A 348 -12.07 -4.29 -20.98
CA GLU A 348 -13.18 -5.01 -21.60
C GLU A 348 -14.54 -4.45 -21.16
N ALA A 349 -14.70 -4.10 -19.89
CA ALA A 349 -15.90 -3.41 -19.43
C ALA A 349 -16.05 -2.00 -20.03
N VAL A 350 -14.93 -1.27 -20.19
CA VAL A 350 -14.93 0.12 -20.71
C VAL A 350 -15.36 0.20 -22.18
N ILE A 351 -14.97 -0.75 -23.03
CA ILE A 351 -15.33 -0.72 -24.46
C ILE A 351 -16.84 -0.86 -24.70
N GLU A 352 -17.57 -1.49 -23.77
CA GLU A 352 -19.02 -1.64 -23.80
C GLU A 352 -19.78 -0.37 -23.36
N MET A 353 -19.09 0.57 -22.70
CA MET A 353 -19.71 1.82 -22.25
C MET A 353 -19.78 2.85 -23.39
N PRO A 354 -20.85 3.67 -23.46
CA PRO A 354 -20.89 4.78 -24.41
C PRO A 354 -19.77 5.79 -24.10
N ALA A 355 -19.16 6.33 -25.16
CA ALA A 355 -17.99 7.20 -25.06
C ALA A 355 -16.80 6.55 -24.30
N SER A 356 -16.51 5.29 -24.60
CA SER A 356 -15.48 4.46 -23.96
C SER A 356 -14.11 5.13 -23.81
N GLN A 357 -13.73 6.02 -24.73
CA GLN A 357 -12.48 6.80 -24.63
C GLN A 357 -12.40 7.65 -23.36
N VAL A 358 -13.49 8.34 -23.01
CA VAL A 358 -13.50 9.25 -21.85
C VAL A 358 -13.30 8.44 -20.56
N TRP A 359 -13.99 7.31 -20.47
CA TRP A 359 -13.85 6.38 -19.35
C TRP A 359 -12.43 5.79 -19.27
N ALA A 360 -11.85 5.39 -20.40
CA ALA A 360 -10.47 4.89 -20.45
C ALA A 360 -9.46 5.94 -19.98
N VAL A 361 -9.54 7.17 -20.51
CA VAL A 361 -8.66 8.28 -20.12
C VAL A 361 -8.79 8.59 -18.63
N LEU A 362 -10.01 8.73 -18.10
CA LEU A 362 -10.23 8.98 -16.68
C LEU A 362 -9.65 7.86 -15.80
N PHE A 363 -9.87 6.60 -16.18
CA PHE A 363 -9.38 5.44 -15.46
C PHE A 363 -7.85 5.38 -15.42
N PHE A 364 -7.18 5.53 -16.57
CA PHE A 364 -5.72 5.43 -16.61
C PHE A 364 -5.03 6.64 -15.98
N ILE A 365 -5.60 7.85 -16.04
CA ILE A 365 -5.07 9.00 -15.26
C ILE A 365 -5.25 8.77 -13.76
N MET A 366 -6.37 8.19 -13.33
CA MET A 366 -6.59 7.81 -11.93
C MET A 366 -5.54 6.78 -11.47
N LEU A 367 -5.34 5.70 -12.22
CA LEU A 367 -4.33 4.69 -11.90
C LEU A 367 -2.92 5.31 -11.86
N PHE A 368 -2.60 6.18 -12.82
CA PHE A 368 -1.31 6.85 -12.85
C PHE A 368 -1.10 7.73 -11.60
N SER A 369 -2.13 8.48 -11.19
CA SER A 369 -2.09 9.35 -10.01
C SER A 369 -1.94 8.57 -8.70
N LEU A 370 -2.67 7.44 -8.57
CA LEU A 370 -2.53 6.53 -7.42
C LEU A 370 -1.13 5.94 -7.35
N GLY A 371 -0.62 5.42 -8.47
CA GLY A 371 0.70 4.82 -8.49
C GLY A 371 1.81 5.86 -8.24
N LEU A 372 1.68 7.06 -8.79
CA LEU A 372 2.63 8.15 -8.57
C LEU A 372 2.70 8.56 -7.09
N SER A 373 1.55 8.61 -6.39
CA SER A 373 1.50 8.90 -4.96
C SER A 373 2.23 7.84 -4.12
N SER A 374 2.06 6.56 -4.44
CA SER A 374 2.80 5.49 -3.76
C SER A 374 4.31 5.54 -4.04
N MET A 375 4.72 5.90 -5.26
CA MET A 375 6.12 6.05 -5.62
C MET A 375 6.84 7.13 -4.81
N PHE A 376 6.14 8.19 -4.36
CA PHE A 376 6.74 9.19 -3.47
C PHE A 376 7.18 8.56 -2.14
N GLY A 377 6.37 7.70 -1.53
CA GLY A 377 6.75 7.05 -0.27
C GLY A 377 7.86 6.02 -0.44
N ASN A 378 7.86 5.24 -1.54
CA ASN A 378 8.94 4.31 -1.84
C ASN A 378 10.27 5.02 -2.04
N LEU A 379 10.29 6.13 -2.79
CA LEU A 379 11.51 6.88 -3.06
C LEU A 379 12.03 7.60 -1.80
N GLU A 380 11.13 8.14 -0.97
CA GLU A 380 11.50 8.70 0.33
C GLU A 380 12.07 7.64 1.29
N GLY A 381 11.51 6.42 1.27
CA GLY A 381 12.01 5.27 2.04
C GLY A 381 13.44 4.86 1.66
N VAL A 382 13.91 5.21 0.45
CA VAL A 382 15.30 4.99 0.02
C VAL A 382 16.16 6.23 0.28
N LEU A 383 15.68 7.42 -0.03
CA LEU A 383 16.44 8.66 0.07
C LEU A 383 16.74 9.07 1.52
N ALA A 384 15.74 9.01 2.41
CA ALA A 384 15.92 9.45 3.79
C ALA A 384 17.01 8.64 4.52
N PRO A 385 17.02 7.29 4.47
CA PRO A 385 18.06 6.54 5.16
C PRO A 385 19.46 6.69 4.53
N LEU A 386 19.56 6.88 3.20
CA LEU A 386 20.85 7.14 2.54
C LEU A 386 21.46 8.48 2.97
N GLN A 387 20.63 9.50 3.16
CA GLN A 387 21.06 10.81 3.66
C GLN A 387 21.48 10.73 5.14
N ASP A 388 20.75 9.98 5.96
CA ASP A 388 21.03 9.81 7.38
C ASP A 388 22.31 9.02 7.67
N LEU A 389 22.67 8.07 6.81
CA LEU A 389 23.90 7.27 6.95
C LEU A 389 25.19 8.01 6.56
N HIS A 390 25.10 9.28 6.13
CA HIS A 390 26.23 10.06 5.61
C HIS A 390 27.04 9.35 4.49
N MET A 391 26.43 8.38 3.80
CA MET A 391 27.06 7.68 2.68
C MET A 391 27.15 8.57 1.42
N VAL A 392 26.35 9.64 1.39
CA VAL A 392 26.34 10.61 0.29
C VAL A 392 27.39 11.70 0.55
N PRO A 393 28.27 11.99 -0.43
CA PRO A 393 29.23 13.09 -0.30
C PRO A 393 28.52 14.43 -0.06
N LYS A 394 29.01 15.24 0.89
CA LYS A 394 28.42 16.54 1.24
C LYS A 394 28.34 17.55 0.08
N TRP A 395 29.13 17.34 -0.98
CA TRP A 395 29.11 18.16 -2.19
C TRP A 395 27.91 17.84 -3.10
N MET A 396 27.30 16.66 -2.98
CA MET A 396 26.22 16.24 -3.86
C MET A 396 24.88 16.85 -3.39
N PRO A 397 24.24 17.72 -4.20
CA PRO A 397 22.92 18.26 -3.88
C PRO A 397 21.85 17.16 -4.01
N LYS A 398 20.73 17.32 -3.31
CA LYS A 398 19.66 16.32 -3.21
C LYS A 398 19.06 15.98 -4.58
N GLU A 399 18.96 16.99 -5.45
CA GLU A 399 18.47 16.90 -6.81
C GLU A 399 19.29 15.90 -7.65
N ILE A 400 20.61 15.90 -7.49
CA ILE A 400 21.52 15.00 -8.20
C ILE A 400 21.41 13.58 -7.63
N LEU A 401 21.33 13.44 -6.30
CA LEU A 401 21.15 12.14 -5.66
C LEU A 401 19.84 11.46 -6.11
N THR A 402 18.73 12.19 -6.09
CA THR A 402 17.43 11.69 -6.57
C THR A 402 17.50 11.30 -8.04
N GLY A 403 18.11 12.14 -8.88
CA GLY A 403 18.29 11.85 -10.31
C GLY A 403 19.13 10.59 -10.56
N LEU A 404 20.20 10.40 -9.79
CA LEU A 404 21.05 9.20 -9.88
C LEU A 404 20.28 7.94 -9.50
N ILE A 405 19.50 7.98 -8.41
CA ILE A 405 18.68 6.84 -7.97
C ILE A 405 17.60 6.51 -9.00
N CYS A 406 16.94 7.52 -9.58
CA CYS A 406 15.98 7.29 -10.66
C CYS A 406 16.65 6.70 -11.90
N LEU A 407 17.85 7.17 -12.27
CA LEU A 407 18.59 6.65 -13.43
C LEU A 407 19.05 5.19 -13.23
N VAL A 408 19.58 4.86 -12.04
CA VAL A 408 19.96 3.49 -11.69
C VAL A 408 18.73 2.58 -11.67
N SER A 409 17.63 3.07 -11.10
CA SER A 409 16.36 2.34 -11.06
C SER A 409 15.77 2.11 -12.46
N PHE A 410 15.88 3.10 -13.35
CA PHE A 410 15.51 2.96 -14.75
C PHE A 410 16.34 1.89 -15.46
N ALA A 411 17.67 1.92 -15.30
CA ALA A 411 18.57 0.96 -15.94
C ALA A 411 18.28 -0.48 -15.49
N ILE A 412 18.03 -0.70 -14.20
CA ILE A 412 17.64 -2.02 -13.67
C ILE A 412 16.24 -2.40 -14.16
N GLY A 413 15.30 -1.44 -14.19
CA GLY A 413 13.92 -1.65 -14.62
C GLY A 413 13.76 -2.08 -16.08
N LEU A 414 14.80 -1.92 -16.92
CA LEU A 414 14.80 -2.41 -18.30
C LEU A 414 14.55 -3.93 -18.40
N ILE A 415 14.89 -4.70 -17.37
CA ILE A 415 14.59 -6.14 -17.33
C ILE A 415 13.09 -6.43 -17.48
N PHE A 416 12.23 -5.56 -16.96
CA PHE A 416 10.78 -5.72 -17.03
C PHE A 416 10.18 -5.30 -18.38
N THR A 417 10.98 -4.69 -19.26
CA THR A 417 10.55 -4.26 -20.61
C THR A 417 10.91 -5.28 -21.70
N MET A 418 11.53 -6.39 -21.32
CA MET A 418 11.80 -7.53 -22.19
C MET A 418 10.53 -8.34 -22.45
N GLY A 419 10.52 -9.21 -23.46
CA GLY A 419 9.39 -10.11 -23.72
C GLY A 419 9.08 -11.08 -22.59
N SER A 420 10.09 -11.46 -21.77
CA SER A 420 9.88 -12.21 -20.52
C SER A 420 9.56 -11.33 -19.30
N GLY A 421 9.47 -10.01 -19.46
CA GLY A 421 9.42 -9.02 -18.38
C GLY A 421 8.22 -9.17 -17.45
N ASN A 422 7.07 -9.60 -17.97
CA ASN A 422 5.87 -9.84 -17.16
C ASN A 422 6.09 -10.97 -16.12
N TYR A 423 6.80 -12.04 -16.49
CA TYR A 423 7.12 -13.13 -15.56
C TYR A 423 8.06 -12.67 -14.44
N TRP A 424 9.07 -11.87 -14.80
CA TRP A 424 9.96 -11.25 -13.81
C TRP A 424 9.20 -10.35 -12.83
N LEU A 425 8.25 -9.55 -13.34
CA LEU A 425 7.43 -8.68 -12.51
C LEU A 425 6.56 -9.49 -11.53
N GLU A 426 5.96 -10.59 -11.99
CA GLU A 426 5.11 -11.44 -11.15
C GLU A 426 5.91 -12.12 -10.02
N ILE A 427 7.13 -12.60 -10.33
CA ILE A 427 8.05 -13.15 -9.32
C ILE A 427 8.41 -12.08 -8.29
N PHE A 428 8.80 -10.88 -8.74
CA PHE A 428 9.14 -9.79 -7.84
C PHE A 428 7.96 -9.39 -6.96
N ASN A 429 6.78 -9.20 -7.54
CA ASN A 429 5.57 -8.81 -6.82
C ASN A 429 5.17 -9.85 -5.75
N SER A 430 5.31 -11.14 -6.07
CA SER A 430 4.94 -12.23 -5.17
C SER A 430 5.93 -12.41 -4.02
N TYR A 431 7.23 -12.37 -4.30
CA TYR A 431 8.27 -12.69 -3.32
C TYR A 431 8.82 -11.48 -2.57
N VAL A 432 9.04 -10.34 -3.24
CA VAL A 432 9.65 -9.16 -2.61
C VAL A 432 8.69 -8.49 -1.63
N GLY A 433 7.40 -8.45 -1.94
CA GLY A 433 6.45 -7.71 -1.13
C GLY A 433 5.66 -8.56 -0.12
N SER A 434 5.89 -9.87 -0.02
CA SER A 434 5.22 -10.71 0.99
C SER A 434 6.11 -10.98 2.20
N LEU A 435 7.04 -11.94 2.11
CA LEU A 435 7.86 -12.41 3.23
C LEU A 435 8.71 -11.30 3.87
N PRO A 436 9.42 -10.42 3.11
CA PRO A 436 10.26 -9.40 3.71
C PRO A 436 9.50 -8.42 4.61
N LEU A 437 8.30 -7.99 4.21
CA LEU A 437 7.49 -7.04 5.00
C LEU A 437 7.07 -7.65 6.33
N LEU A 438 6.63 -8.92 6.34
CA LEU A 438 6.27 -9.63 7.57
C LEU A 438 7.47 -9.75 8.53
N VAL A 439 8.65 -10.08 8.00
CA VAL A 439 9.86 -10.23 8.81
C VAL A 439 10.30 -8.89 9.38
N ILE A 440 10.31 -7.83 8.57
CA ILE A 440 10.67 -6.48 9.02
C ILE A 440 9.71 -6.04 10.11
N ALA A 441 8.39 -6.11 9.88
CA ALA A 441 7.38 -5.70 10.84
C ALA A 441 7.48 -6.46 12.18
N PHE A 442 7.74 -7.77 12.13
CA PHE A 442 8.00 -8.56 13.33
C PHE A 442 9.17 -7.98 14.14
N PHE A 443 10.29 -7.67 13.48
CA PHE A 443 11.45 -7.08 14.16
C PHE A 443 11.21 -5.64 14.64
N GLU A 444 10.41 -4.83 13.92
CA GLU A 444 10.01 -3.49 14.37
C GLU A 444 9.22 -3.56 15.69
N ILE A 445 8.25 -4.49 15.77
CA ILE A 445 7.47 -4.71 16.99
C ILE A 445 8.38 -5.21 18.12
N VAL A 446 9.22 -6.21 17.86
CA VAL A 446 10.13 -6.76 18.88
C VAL A 446 11.10 -5.67 19.40
N ALA A 447 11.64 -4.86 18.50
CA ALA A 447 12.50 -3.74 18.82
C ALA A 447 11.81 -2.74 19.75
N VAL A 448 10.59 -2.33 19.44
CA VAL A 448 9.86 -1.35 20.25
C VAL A 448 9.38 -1.93 21.58
N VAL A 449 8.80 -3.13 21.56
CA VAL A 449 8.19 -3.76 22.72
C VAL A 449 9.24 -4.18 23.75
N TYR A 450 10.28 -4.89 23.31
CA TYR A 450 11.25 -5.55 24.19
C TYR A 450 12.56 -4.77 24.37
N VAL A 451 13.05 -4.08 23.33
CA VAL A 451 14.34 -3.37 23.42
C VAL A 451 14.15 -1.92 23.88
N TYR A 452 13.26 -1.17 23.22
CA TYR A 452 12.95 0.20 23.63
C TYR A 452 12.12 0.26 24.92
N GLY A 453 11.27 -0.74 25.12
CA GLY A 453 10.46 -0.96 26.31
C GLY A 453 9.07 -0.33 26.20
N MET A 454 8.04 -1.17 26.32
CA MET A 454 6.63 -0.77 26.18
C MET A 454 6.18 0.39 27.06
N LYS A 455 6.65 0.51 28.31
CA LYS A 455 6.23 1.63 29.18
C LYS A 455 6.77 2.97 28.67
N ARG A 456 8.01 2.96 28.17
CA ARG A 456 8.66 4.14 27.58
C ARG A 456 8.01 4.47 26.24
N TYR A 457 7.71 3.46 25.43
CA TYR A 457 6.98 3.62 24.19
C TYR A 457 5.55 4.14 24.41
N LEU A 458 4.77 3.58 25.33
CA LEU A 458 3.42 4.03 25.63
C LEU A 458 3.41 5.49 26.09
N PHE A 459 4.34 5.86 26.98
CA PHE A 459 4.53 7.27 27.35
C PHE A 459 4.92 8.14 26.14
N THR A 460 5.77 7.62 25.26
CA THR A 460 6.17 8.29 24.03
C THR A 460 5.02 8.49 23.07
N ALA A 461 4.19 7.47 22.88
CA ALA A 461 3.09 7.48 21.96
C ALA A 461 1.92 8.30 22.53
N LEU A 462 1.69 8.25 23.84
CA LEU A 462 0.80 9.20 24.54
C LEU A 462 1.27 10.64 24.36
N LEU A 463 2.59 10.91 24.46
CA LEU A 463 3.13 12.26 24.27
C LEU A 463 3.17 12.71 22.80
N ALA A 464 3.47 11.77 21.89
CA ALA A 464 3.62 12.02 20.47
C ALA A 464 2.27 12.10 19.77
N LEU A 465 1.29 11.27 20.16
CA LEU A 465 -0.03 11.18 19.52
C LEU A 465 -1.18 11.70 20.38
N SER A 466 -0.89 12.24 21.56
CA SER A 466 -1.85 12.90 22.46
C SER A 466 -3.13 12.09 22.71
N LEU A 467 -3.02 10.76 22.79
CA LEU A 467 -4.14 9.90 23.20
C LEU A 467 -4.45 10.15 24.68
N SER A 468 -5.73 10.24 25.03
CA SER A 468 -6.16 10.29 26.43
C SER A 468 -5.77 8.98 27.15
N SER A 469 -5.61 9.06 28.48
CA SER A 469 -5.32 7.91 29.37
C SER A 469 -6.37 6.79 29.33
N HIS A 470 -7.41 6.89 28.50
CA HIS A 470 -8.53 5.96 28.39
C HIS A 470 -8.48 5.02 27.18
N SER A 471 -7.35 4.94 26.47
CA SER A 471 -7.13 3.90 25.45
C SER A 471 -6.80 2.52 26.06
N CYS A 472 -7.70 2.02 26.93
CA CYS A 472 -7.61 0.69 27.53
C CYS A 472 -7.57 -0.39 26.43
N CYS A 473 -8.30 -0.19 25.33
CA CYS A 473 -8.32 -1.09 24.18
C CYS A 473 -6.92 -1.25 23.53
N TRP A 474 -6.17 -0.15 23.36
CA TRP A 474 -4.81 -0.20 22.80
C TRP A 474 -3.81 -0.84 23.75
N SER A 475 -3.86 -0.47 25.03
CA SER A 475 -3.02 -1.11 26.04
C SER A 475 -3.29 -2.61 26.11
N CYS A 476 -4.55 -3.05 26.02
CA CYS A 476 -4.94 -4.45 25.93
C CYS A 476 -4.46 -5.13 24.64
N LEU A 477 -4.52 -4.46 23.49
CA LEU A 477 -4.04 -4.99 22.21
C LEU A 477 -2.52 -5.24 22.23
N TRP A 478 -1.76 -4.27 22.76
CA TRP A 478 -0.31 -4.38 22.92
C TRP A 478 0.08 -5.38 24.02
N LEU A 479 -0.71 -5.50 25.09
CA LEU A 479 -0.53 -6.53 26.12
C LEU A 479 -0.87 -7.93 25.60
N MET A 480 -1.84 -8.06 24.68
CA MET A 480 -2.16 -9.30 23.98
C MET A 480 -1.05 -9.70 23.02
N TRP A 481 -0.45 -8.75 22.31
CA TRP A 481 0.76 -9.00 21.52
C TRP A 481 1.94 -9.44 22.39
N ARG A 482 2.15 -8.80 23.54
CA ARG A 482 3.17 -9.22 24.51
C ARG A 482 2.95 -10.63 25.05
N SER A 483 1.70 -11.08 25.22
CA SER A 483 1.41 -12.45 25.69
C SER A 483 1.53 -13.52 24.60
N ARG A 484 1.41 -13.14 23.32
CA ARG A 484 1.56 -14.04 22.17
C ARG A 484 2.98 -14.14 21.61
N LEU A 485 3.83 -13.13 21.85
CA LEU A 485 5.24 -13.17 21.44
C LEU A 485 6.10 -13.99 22.43
N PRO A 486 7.07 -14.80 21.95
CA PRO A 486 7.95 -15.58 22.82
C PRO A 486 8.78 -14.66 23.73
N GLU A 487 8.81 -14.96 25.03
CA GLU A 487 9.55 -14.17 26.01
C GLU A 487 11.03 -14.50 25.94
N CYS A 488 11.87 -13.47 25.75
CA CYS A 488 13.31 -13.62 25.85
C CYS A 488 13.71 -13.51 27.34
N GLN A 489 13.90 -14.65 27.99
CA GLN A 489 14.36 -14.69 29.39
C GLN A 489 15.89 -14.62 29.44
N SER A 490 16.39 -13.63 30.16
CA SER A 490 17.82 -13.50 30.47
C SER A 490 18.12 -14.25 31.76
N THR A 491 18.81 -15.39 31.66
CA THR A 491 19.39 -16.08 32.82
C THR A 491 20.86 -15.69 32.96
N ARG A 492 21.21 -15.19 34.15
CA ARG A 492 22.59 -14.80 34.49
C ARG A 492 23.26 -15.97 35.21
N HIS A 493 24.25 -16.60 34.56
CA HIS A 493 25.16 -17.54 35.21
C HIS A 493 26.56 -16.91 35.24
N GLY A 494 26.93 -16.34 36.38
CA GLY A 494 28.20 -15.63 36.54
C GLY A 494 28.29 -14.38 35.64
N THR A 495 29.39 -14.23 34.90
CA THR A 495 29.67 -13.07 34.03
C THR A 495 29.06 -13.16 32.63
N ARG A 496 28.40 -14.28 32.27
CA ARG A 496 27.69 -14.41 30.98
C ARG A 496 26.18 -14.30 31.18
N THR A 497 25.57 -13.41 30.40
CA THR A 497 24.12 -13.32 30.24
C THR A 497 23.72 -14.18 29.04
N THR A 498 22.87 -15.18 29.25
CA THR A 498 22.36 -16.05 28.19
C THR A 498 20.89 -15.70 27.95
N TYR A 499 20.51 -15.46 26.69
CA TYR A 499 19.15 -15.12 26.30
C TYR A 499 18.47 -16.35 25.71
N VAL A 500 17.36 -16.79 26.31
CA VAL A 500 16.59 -17.95 25.85
C VAL A 500 15.20 -17.49 25.42
N LEU A 501 14.80 -17.81 24.19
CA LEU A 501 13.45 -17.61 23.67
C LEU A 501 12.53 -18.71 24.21
N VAL A 502 11.58 -18.34 25.07
CA VAL A 502 10.60 -19.28 25.65
C VAL A 502 9.23 -19.02 25.00
N SER A 503 8.68 -20.05 24.35
CA SER A 503 7.31 -20.02 23.82
C SER A 503 6.29 -19.93 24.96
N SER A 504 5.31 -19.03 24.86
CA SER A 504 4.31 -18.75 25.91
C SER A 504 3.27 -19.86 26.12
N SER A 505 3.34 -20.97 25.37
CA SER A 505 2.36 -22.06 25.43
C SER A 505 2.52 -23.07 26.59
N PHE A 506 3.55 -22.96 27.42
CA PHE A 506 3.78 -23.87 28.56
C PHE A 506 3.59 -23.17 29.92
N ARG A 507 2.34 -22.82 30.24
CA ARG A 507 1.97 -22.37 31.59
C ARG A 507 0.56 -22.81 32.00
N THR A 508 0.23 -24.08 31.82
CA THR A 508 -0.99 -24.66 32.40
C THR A 508 -0.80 -26.15 32.67
N THR A 509 -0.16 -26.49 33.79
CA THR A 509 -0.42 -27.60 34.73
C THR A 509 0.85 -27.96 35.51
N SER A 510 1.09 -27.27 36.63
CA SER A 510 1.90 -27.85 37.71
C SER A 510 0.93 -28.57 38.64
N MET A 511 0.78 -29.87 38.44
CA MET A 511 0.02 -30.76 39.32
C MET A 511 0.74 -30.80 40.67
N HIS A 512 0.08 -30.31 41.72
CA HIS A 512 0.57 -30.42 43.10
C HIS A 512 0.69 -31.90 43.49
N VAL A 513 1.92 -32.40 43.61
CA VAL A 513 2.20 -33.66 44.32
C VAL A 513 2.39 -33.31 45.79
N HIS A 514 1.38 -33.62 46.61
CA HIS A 514 1.49 -33.60 48.06
C HIS A 514 2.61 -34.53 48.53
N LYS A 515 3.65 -33.98 49.16
CA LYS A 515 4.50 -34.74 50.09
C LYS A 515 3.77 -34.81 51.43
N ALA A 516 3.44 -36.03 51.87
CA ALA A 516 3.10 -36.28 53.26
C ALA A 516 4.40 -36.22 54.10
N ASN A 517 4.35 -35.51 55.21
CA ASN A 517 5.40 -35.50 56.23
C ASN A 517 5.35 -36.80 57.05
N MET A 518 6.53 -37.29 57.43
CA MET A 518 6.81 -37.60 58.84
C MET A 518 7.48 -36.38 59.46
#